data_AF-A0A968TR24-F1
#
_entry.id   AF-A0A968TR24-F1
#
_cell.length_a   1.000
_cell.length_b   1.000
_cell.length_c   1.000
_cell.angle_alpha   90.00
_cell.angle_beta   90.00
_cell.angle_gamma   90.00
#
_symmetry.space_group_name_H-M   'P 1'
#
loop_
_entity.id
_entity.type
_entity.pdbx_description
1 polymer ?
#
loop_
_entity_poly.entity_id
_entity_poly.type
_entity_poly.pdbx_seq_one_letter_code
_entity_poly.pdbx_strand_id
1 'polypeptide(L)'
;MDRQRLQSSEKLIEVMDGEFIDLNLNSGIRLNMFDLEVGETKPTATKIKLILGCLELILKDDDKIGLPKRDKGLLEEAIFTCYRKAGDRIPQLSDLREILREHPVTDMRKYADILFSWTGETAFGRMLDGPSNVKLTKDLVSIEVKGLENYRDLKDIFLLLLTSYIKDEAASDLARPYLLIVDEAQRLFKSGSPMGREFAIDSFRVFRKYNAGIWCISQNYKDFLSDPDLADSLMPNTTSVFILRQRKIDWNDFKETFDFDDAVVEAAKSLEIVKRKFSEFLLIQDENIAVLRLESDPLSYRICTTDGNEKSEENALREKYPDRPLVEILNELAQGNT
;
A
#
# COMPACT_ATOMS: atom_id res chain seq x y z
N MET A 1 -14.76 4.86 23.92
CA MET A 1 -13.60 5.65 24.40
C MET A 1 -12.38 5.21 23.60
N ASP A 2 -12.37 5.51 22.29
CA ASP A 2 -11.35 5.00 21.35
C ASP A 2 -11.25 5.86 20.06
N ARG A 3 -11.43 7.18 20.21
CA ARG A 3 -11.34 8.18 19.12
C ARG A 3 -9.98 8.90 19.05
N GLN A 4 -8.98 8.45 19.83
CA GLN A 4 -7.77 9.24 20.14
C GLN A 4 -6.51 8.88 19.34
N ARG A 5 -6.66 8.27 18.16
CA ARG A 5 -5.60 8.24 17.14
C ARG A 5 -6.14 8.76 15.82
N LEU A 6 -6.41 10.07 15.76
CA LEU A 6 -6.42 10.81 14.49
C LEU A 6 -5.11 10.47 13.78
N GLN A 7 -5.25 9.82 12.62
CA GLN A 7 -4.17 9.27 11.82
C GLN A 7 -3.28 10.39 11.33
N SER A 8 -1.97 10.18 11.34
CA SER A 8 -0.96 11.23 11.09
C SER A 8 -1.14 11.94 9.75
N SER A 9 -1.78 11.30 8.77
CA SER A 9 -2.07 11.90 7.46
C SER A 9 -3.39 12.67 7.40
N GLU A 10 -4.42 12.34 8.19
CA GLU A 10 -5.78 12.90 8.05
C GLU A 10 -5.80 14.43 8.10
N LYS A 11 -5.03 15.03 9.01
CA LYS A 11 -4.88 16.49 9.11
C LYS A 11 -4.25 17.11 7.87
N LEU A 12 -3.22 16.49 7.32
CA LEU A 12 -2.59 16.94 6.07
C LEU A 12 -3.60 16.85 4.91
N ILE A 13 -4.36 15.76 4.83
CA ILE A 13 -5.38 15.55 3.80
C ILE A 13 -6.48 16.63 3.90
N GLU A 14 -7.00 16.91 5.09
CA GLU A 14 -8.02 17.95 5.31
C GLU A 14 -7.51 19.34 4.89
N VAL A 15 -6.28 19.70 5.29
CA VAL A 15 -5.67 21.01 4.96
C VAL A 15 -5.43 21.17 3.46
N MET A 16 -5.09 20.08 2.78
CA MET A 16 -4.79 20.08 1.34
C MET A 16 -6.01 19.83 0.46
N ASP A 17 -7.24 19.83 1.02
CA ASP A 17 -8.49 19.51 0.31
C ASP A 17 -8.42 18.15 -0.43
N GLY A 18 -7.74 17.19 0.20
CA GLY A 18 -7.62 15.82 -0.27
C GLY A 18 -8.79 14.93 0.15
N GLU A 19 -8.72 13.67 -0.24
CA GLU A 19 -9.72 12.65 0.06
C GLU A 19 -9.15 11.63 1.06
N PHE A 20 -9.84 11.44 2.18
CA PHE A 20 -9.47 10.43 3.18
C PHE A 20 -10.46 9.26 3.12
N ILE A 21 -9.94 8.08 2.84
CA ILE A 21 -10.70 6.85 2.70
C ILE A 21 -10.35 5.92 3.87
N ASP A 22 -11.30 5.72 4.80
CA ASP A 22 -11.18 4.71 5.86
C ASP A 22 -11.67 3.34 5.37
N LEU A 23 -10.73 2.49 4.95
CA LEU A 23 -11.03 1.17 4.44
C LEU A 23 -11.30 0.19 5.59
N ASN A 24 -12.54 -0.22 5.70
CA ASN A 24 -13.02 -1.23 6.65
C ASN A 24 -14.16 -2.06 6.04
N LEU A 25 -14.61 -3.10 6.73
CA LEU A 25 -15.67 -4.02 6.24
C LEU A 25 -17.02 -3.36 5.93
N ASN A 26 -17.25 -2.13 6.41
CA ASN A 26 -18.48 -1.37 6.20
C ASN A 26 -18.26 -0.12 5.33
N SER A 27 -17.04 0.09 4.81
CA SER A 27 -16.70 1.26 3.96
C SER A 27 -17.50 1.32 2.66
N GLY A 28 -18.09 0.19 2.23
CA GLY A 28 -18.78 0.08 0.94
C GLY A 28 -17.83 0.06 -0.26
N ILE A 29 -16.52 0.08 -0.02
CA ILE A 29 -15.50 -0.02 -1.06
C ILE A 29 -15.42 -1.46 -1.55
N ARG A 30 -15.42 -1.59 -2.88
CA ARG A 30 -15.24 -2.83 -3.61
C ARG A 30 -14.10 -2.68 -4.60
N LEU A 31 -13.24 -3.70 -4.63
CA LEU A 31 -12.23 -3.89 -5.65
C LEU A 31 -12.33 -5.30 -6.20
N ASN A 32 -12.61 -5.40 -7.48
CA ASN A 32 -12.71 -6.65 -8.20
C ASN A 32 -11.34 -7.04 -8.76
N MET A 33 -10.81 -8.18 -8.33
CA MET A 33 -9.52 -8.68 -8.84
C MET A 33 -9.53 -9.03 -10.34
N PHE A 34 -10.72 -9.21 -10.93
CA PHE A 34 -10.90 -9.51 -12.36
C PHE A 34 -11.02 -8.26 -13.23
N ASP A 35 -10.92 -7.06 -12.68
CA ASP A 35 -10.98 -5.84 -13.49
C ASP A 35 -9.81 -5.78 -14.48
N LEU A 36 -10.15 -5.41 -15.71
CA LEU A 36 -9.23 -5.26 -16.82
C LEU A 36 -8.84 -3.80 -17.03
N GLU A 37 -7.65 -3.60 -17.58
CA GLU A 37 -7.21 -2.28 -18.05
C GLU A 37 -8.15 -1.77 -19.16
N VAL A 38 -8.27 -0.45 -19.29
CA VAL A 38 -9.20 0.17 -20.25
C VAL A 38 -8.87 -0.29 -21.67
N GLY A 39 -9.86 -0.84 -22.37
CA GLY A 39 -9.72 -1.34 -23.74
C GLY A 39 -9.32 -2.81 -23.85
N GLU A 40 -8.97 -3.46 -22.74
CA GLU A 40 -8.68 -4.89 -22.72
C GLU A 40 -9.96 -5.73 -22.61
N THR A 41 -9.96 -6.87 -23.30
CA THR A 41 -11.06 -7.85 -23.28
C THR A 41 -10.66 -9.17 -22.62
N LYS A 42 -9.36 -9.32 -22.33
CA LYS A 42 -8.77 -10.52 -21.74
C LYS A 42 -7.70 -10.13 -20.71
N PRO A 43 -7.46 -10.96 -19.70
CA PRO A 43 -6.42 -10.69 -18.71
C PRO A 43 -5.03 -10.82 -19.35
N THR A 44 -4.16 -9.85 -19.07
CA THR A 44 -2.73 -9.94 -19.37
C THR A 44 -2.03 -10.93 -18.44
N ALA A 45 -0.80 -11.33 -18.77
CA ALA A 45 0.00 -12.19 -17.88
C ALA A 45 0.19 -11.56 -16.48
N THR A 46 0.41 -10.25 -16.41
CA THR A 46 0.51 -9.51 -15.14
C THR A 46 -0.81 -9.52 -14.37
N LYS A 47 -1.96 -9.39 -15.05
CA LYS A 47 -3.28 -9.50 -14.41
C LYS A 47 -3.55 -10.92 -13.89
N ILE A 48 -3.16 -11.96 -14.62
CA ILE A 48 -3.24 -13.35 -14.14
C ILE A 48 -2.37 -13.54 -12.89
N LYS A 49 -1.14 -13.03 -12.86
CA LYS A 49 -0.29 -13.06 -11.67
C LYS A 49 -0.95 -12.39 -10.47
N LEU A 50 -1.56 -11.21 -10.66
CA LEU A 50 -2.30 -10.50 -9.61
C LEU A 50 -3.43 -11.36 -9.05
N ILE A 51 -4.28 -11.91 -9.93
CA ILE A 51 -5.43 -12.73 -9.52
C ILE A 51 -4.94 -13.97 -8.76
N LEU A 52 -3.94 -14.68 -9.30
CA LEU A 52 -3.34 -15.84 -8.62
C LEU A 52 -2.70 -15.45 -7.28
N GLY A 53 -2.10 -14.27 -7.17
CA GLY A 53 -1.58 -13.74 -5.92
C GLY A 53 -2.66 -13.52 -4.87
N CYS A 54 -3.78 -12.91 -5.27
CA CYS A 54 -4.94 -12.73 -4.39
C CYS A 54 -5.54 -14.08 -3.98
N LEU A 55 -5.69 -15.01 -4.93
CA LEU A 55 -6.20 -16.36 -4.65
C LEU A 55 -5.27 -17.16 -3.75
N GLU A 56 -3.95 -17.00 -3.89
CA GLU A 56 -2.98 -17.67 -3.01
C GLU A 56 -3.08 -17.16 -1.56
N LEU A 57 -3.36 -15.87 -1.35
CA LEU A 57 -3.66 -15.35 -0.01
C LEU A 57 -4.96 -15.93 0.57
N ILE A 58 -5.93 -16.29 -0.26
CA ILE A 58 -7.23 -16.85 0.16
C ILE A 58 -7.16 -18.37 0.41
N LEU A 59 -6.45 -19.09 -0.46
CA LEU A 59 -6.58 -20.54 -0.63
C LEU A 59 -5.42 -21.35 -0.05
N LYS A 60 -4.28 -20.73 0.24
CA LYS A 60 -3.13 -21.46 0.77
C LYS A 60 -3.40 -21.92 2.20
N ASP A 61 -2.86 -23.07 2.55
CA ASP A 61 -2.82 -23.50 3.95
C ASP A 61 -1.77 -22.67 4.72
N ASP A 62 -2.01 -22.39 6.00
CA ASP A 62 -1.13 -21.55 6.83
C ASP A 62 0.31 -22.07 6.94
N ASP A 63 0.50 -23.39 6.84
CA ASP A 63 1.79 -24.06 6.91
C ASP A 63 2.55 -24.08 5.57
N LYS A 64 1.93 -23.60 4.48
CA LYS A 64 2.51 -23.61 3.14
C LYS A 64 2.99 -22.22 2.71
N ILE A 65 4.10 -22.25 1.98
CA ILE A 65 4.68 -21.06 1.35
C ILE A 65 3.78 -20.55 0.21
N GLY A 66 3.07 -21.44 -0.49
CA GLY A 66 2.18 -21.08 -1.59
C GLY A 66 1.37 -22.26 -2.11
N LEU A 67 0.57 -22.03 -3.16
CA LEU A 67 -0.25 -23.05 -3.78
C LEU A 67 0.60 -24.04 -4.61
N PRO A 68 0.22 -25.33 -4.69
CA PRO A 68 0.88 -26.30 -5.56
C PRO A 68 0.90 -25.83 -7.03
N LYS A 69 1.99 -26.11 -7.76
CA LYS A 69 2.12 -25.71 -9.18
C LYS A 69 0.96 -26.21 -10.06
N ARG A 70 0.49 -27.43 -9.80
CA ARG A 70 -0.67 -28.01 -10.51
C ARG A 70 -1.94 -27.19 -10.24
N ASP A 71 -2.15 -26.80 -9.00
CA ASP A 71 -3.33 -26.07 -8.56
C ASP A 71 -3.32 -24.65 -9.14
N LYS A 72 -2.16 -24.00 -9.19
CA LYS A 72 -1.98 -22.72 -9.91
C LYS A 72 -2.39 -22.82 -11.38
N GLY A 73 -1.95 -23.87 -12.08
CA GLY A 73 -2.32 -24.08 -13.49
C GLY A 73 -3.81 -24.34 -13.70
N LEU A 74 -4.46 -25.09 -12.80
CA LEU A 74 -5.91 -25.32 -12.85
C LEU A 74 -6.71 -24.05 -12.51
N LEU A 75 -6.25 -23.27 -11.54
CA LEU A 75 -6.85 -21.97 -11.22
C LEU A 75 -6.70 -20.99 -12.38
N GLU A 76 -5.56 -20.96 -13.06
CA GLU A 76 -5.35 -20.16 -14.27
C GLU A 76 -6.34 -20.53 -15.39
N GLU A 77 -6.53 -21.83 -15.67
CA GLU A 77 -7.54 -22.31 -16.61
C GLU A 77 -8.96 -21.88 -16.21
N ALA A 78 -9.27 -21.96 -14.91
CA ALA A 78 -10.55 -21.52 -14.36
C ALA A 78 -10.74 -20.00 -14.52
N ILE A 79 -9.70 -19.18 -14.31
CA ILE A 79 -9.73 -17.73 -14.54
C ILE A 79 -10.06 -17.42 -16.00
N PHE A 80 -9.37 -18.04 -16.96
CA PHE A 80 -9.71 -17.87 -18.38
C PHE A 80 -11.13 -18.31 -18.72
N THR A 81 -11.62 -19.36 -18.06
CA THR A 81 -13.00 -19.81 -18.19
C THR A 81 -14.01 -18.82 -17.62
N CYS A 82 -13.67 -18.10 -16.54
CA CYS A 82 -14.48 -17.00 -16.01
C CYS A 82 -14.68 -15.92 -17.07
N TYR A 83 -13.60 -15.38 -17.64
CA TYR A 83 -13.68 -14.34 -18.68
C TYR A 83 -14.48 -14.81 -19.90
N ARG A 84 -14.27 -16.05 -20.35
CA ARG A 84 -15.02 -16.61 -21.50
C ARG A 84 -16.52 -16.76 -21.20
N LYS A 85 -16.91 -17.21 -20.01
CA LYS A 85 -18.32 -17.40 -19.63
C LYS A 85 -19.02 -16.08 -19.29
N ALA A 86 -18.28 -15.10 -18.80
CA ALA A 86 -18.82 -13.79 -18.46
C ALA A 86 -19.21 -13.00 -19.73
N GLY A 87 -18.54 -13.21 -20.86
CA GLY A 87 -18.83 -12.50 -22.11
C GLY A 87 -18.43 -11.03 -21.97
N ASP A 88 -19.38 -10.11 -22.14
CA ASP A 88 -19.11 -8.66 -22.11
C ASP A 88 -19.00 -8.09 -20.70
N ARG A 89 -19.40 -8.83 -19.66
CA ARG A 89 -19.22 -8.40 -18.26
C ARG A 89 -17.85 -8.82 -17.75
N ILE A 90 -17.31 -8.04 -16.81
CA ILE A 90 -16.15 -8.48 -16.04
C ILE A 90 -16.59 -9.60 -15.06
N PRO A 91 -15.85 -10.72 -14.98
CA PRO A 91 -16.13 -11.76 -14.00
C PRO A 91 -16.01 -11.25 -12.56
N GLN A 92 -16.58 -12.00 -11.63
CA GLN A 92 -16.48 -11.76 -10.20
C GLN A 92 -16.01 -13.04 -9.50
N LEU A 93 -15.66 -12.95 -8.23
CA LEU A 93 -15.13 -14.09 -7.49
C LEU A 93 -16.15 -15.23 -7.34
N SER A 94 -17.43 -14.90 -7.30
CA SER A 94 -18.55 -15.84 -7.36
C SER A 94 -18.53 -16.69 -8.63
N ASP A 95 -18.18 -16.14 -9.79
CA ASP A 95 -18.08 -16.91 -11.03
C ASP A 95 -16.99 -17.97 -10.96
N LEU A 96 -15.83 -17.60 -10.42
CA LEU A 96 -14.73 -18.53 -10.19
C LEU A 96 -15.19 -19.63 -9.22
N ARG A 97 -15.86 -19.26 -8.13
CA ARG A 97 -16.40 -20.23 -7.16
C ARG A 97 -17.35 -21.23 -7.81
N GLU A 98 -18.26 -20.80 -8.69
CA GLU A 98 -19.17 -21.70 -9.39
C GLU A 98 -18.42 -22.65 -10.34
N ILE A 99 -17.45 -22.12 -11.10
CA ILE A 99 -16.59 -22.93 -11.98
C ILE A 99 -15.83 -23.99 -11.17
N LEU A 100 -15.26 -23.61 -10.02
CA LEU A 100 -14.50 -24.51 -9.17
C LEU A 100 -15.38 -25.57 -8.48
N ARG A 101 -16.64 -25.24 -8.15
CA ARG A 101 -17.58 -26.20 -7.55
C ARG A 101 -17.91 -27.36 -8.48
N GLU A 102 -18.01 -27.09 -9.78
CA GLU A 102 -18.28 -28.09 -10.82
C GLU A 102 -17.01 -28.78 -11.34
N HIS A 103 -15.83 -28.39 -10.85
CA HIS A 103 -14.56 -28.87 -11.39
C HIS A 103 -14.34 -30.36 -11.10
N PRO A 104 -13.79 -31.17 -12.03
CA PRO A 104 -13.61 -32.61 -11.84
C PRO A 104 -12.58 -32.97 -10.76
N VAL A 105 -11.57 -32.12 -10.54
CA VAL A 105 -10.54 -32.30 -9.50
C VAL A 105 -11.08 -31.91 -8.12
N THR A 106 -10.97 -32.82 -7.15
CA THR A 106 -11.47 -32.63 -5.78
C THR A 106 -10.90 -31.41 -5.07
N ASP A 107 -9.61 -31.11 -5.22
CA ASP A 107 -8.99 -29.97 -4.52
C ASP A 107 -9.52 -28.63 -5.04
N MET A 108 -9.88 -28.52 -6.32
CA MET A 108 -10.56 -27.32 -6.84
C MET A 108 -11.94 -27.12 -6.19
N ARG A 109 -12.69 -28.21 -5.96
CA ARG A 109 -13.97 -28.13 -5.25
C ARG A 109 -13.79 -27.68 -3.80
N LYS A 110 -12.72 -28.11 -3.12
CA LYS A 110 -12.37 -27.59 -1.78
C LYS A 110 -12.08 -26.09 -1.80
N TYR A 111 -11.38 -25.59 -2.83
CA TYR A 111 -11.19 -24.15 -3.00
C TYR A 111 -12.51 -23.40 -3.20
N ALA A 112 -13.48 -23.97 -3.90
CA ALA A 112 -14.82 -23.39 -3.99
C ALA A 112 -15.53 -23.29 -2.63
N ASP A 113 -15.29 -24.24 -1.73
CA ASP A 113 -15.80 -24.19 -0.35
C ASP A 113 -15.15 -23.05 0.44
N ILE A 114 -13.82 -22.88 0.33
CA ILE A 114 -13.10 -21.77 0.97
C ILE A 114 -13.58 -20.41 0.43
N LEU A 115 -13.74 -20.28 -0.89
CA LEU A 115 -14.21 -19.06 -1.54
C LEU A 115 -15.62 -18.63 -1.11
N PHE A 116 -16.42 -19.50 -0.48
CA PHE A 116 -17.72 -19.10 0.06
C PHE A 116 -17.59 -17.87 0.98
N SER A 117 -16.61 -17.87 1.88
CA SER A 117 -16.38 -16.77 2.83
C SER A 117 -15.99 -15.45 2.15
N TRP A 118 -15.62 -15.50 0.86
CA TRP A 118 -15.11 -14.38 0.07
C TRP A 118 -16.07 -13.94 -1.04
N THR A 119 -17.28 -14.50 -1.11
CA THR A 119 -18.25 -14.25 -2.19
C THR A 119 -19.60 -13.79 -1.68
N GLY A 120 -20.36 -13.11 -2.53
CA GLY A 120 -21.71 -12.61 -2.27
C GLY A 120 -21.78 -11.67 -1.06
N GLU A 121 -22.79 -11.89 -0.21
CA GLU A 121 -23.10 -11.02 0.93
C GLU A 121 -22.25 -11.28 2.18
N THR A 122 -21.20 -12.11 2.10
CA THR A 122 -20.28 -12.29 3.22
C THR A 122 -19.49 -11.01 3.51
N ALA A 123 -18.88 -10.91 4.68
CA ALA A 123 -18.09 -9.74 5.05
C ALA A 123 -16.99 -9.40 4.03
N PHE A 124 -16.29 -10.41 3.50
CA PHE A 124 -15.25 -10.23 2.49
C PHE A 124 -15.81 -10.17 1.07
N GLY A 125 -16.90 -10.90 0.78
CA GLY A 125 -17.59 -10.86 -0.50
C GLY A 125 -18.09 -9.46 -0.84
N ARG A 126 -18.65 -8.74 0.13
CA ARG A 126 -19.07 -7.33 -0.04
C ARG A 126 -17.93 -6.38 -0.41
N MET A 127 -16.68 -6.79 -0.30
CA MET A 127 -15.49 -6.00 -0.64
C MET A 127 -14.78 -6.46 -1.93
N LEU A 128 -14.96 -7.71 -2.36
CA LEU A 128 -14.21 -8.30 -3.48
C LEU A 128 -15.08 -8.87 -4.61
N ASP A 129 -16.34 -9.22 -4.33
CA ASP A 129 -17.24 -9.95 -5.23
C ASP A 129 -18.32 -9.03 -5.77
N GLY A 130 -17.90 -8.10 -6.62
CA GLY A 130 -18.77 -7.11 -7.25
C GLY A 130 -17.96 -6.11 -8.08
N PRO A 131 -18.61 -5.24 -8.88
CA PRO A 131 -17.87 -4.25 -9.66
C PRO A 131 -17.11 -3.28 -8.76
N SER A 132 -15.87 -2.95 -9.15
CA SER A 132 -15.10 -1.93 -8.42
C SER A 132 -15.81 -0.59 -8.42
N ASN A 133 -15.68 0.13 -7.31
CA ASN A 133 -16.31 1.44 -7.12
C ASN A 133 -15.38 2.50 -6.54
N VAL A 134 -14.10 2.19 -6.36
CA VAL A 134 -13.08 3.17 -5.98
C VAL A 134 -12.92 4.19 -7.11
N LYS A 135 -12.85 5.47 -6.73
CA LYS A 135 -12.54 6.58 -7.64
C LYS A 135 -11.60 7.55 -6.92
N LEU A 136 -10.53 7.96 -7.59
CA LEU A 136 -9.59 8.95 -7.05
C LEU A 136 -10.03 10.33 -7.54
N THR A 137 -10.86 11.01 -6.75
CA THR A 137 -11.49 12.26 -7.18
C THR A 137 -10.66 13.51 -6.87
N LYS A 138 -9.69 13.38 -5.95
CA LYS A 138 -8.77 14.43 -5.54
C LYS A 138 -7.33 14.12 -5.98
N ASP A 139 -6.48 15.14 -6.01
CA ASP A 139 -5.04 14.98 -6.31
C ASP A 139 -4.27 14.32 -5.16
N LEU A 140 -4.76 14.45 -3.94
CA LEU A 140 -4.20 13.83 -2.75
C LEU A 140 -5.23 12.90 -2.12
N VAL A 141 -4.98 11.61 -2.15
CA VAL A 141 -5.87 10.58 -1.59
C VAL A 141 -5.08 9.74 -0.58
N SER A 142 -5.61 9.57 0.62
CA SER A 142 -5.08 8.67 1.64
C SER A 142 -6.05 7.54 1.87
N ILE A 143 -5.62 6.30 1.63
CA ILE A 143 -6.39 5.09 1.93
C ILE A 143 -5.82 4.45 3.18
N GLU A 144 -6.57 4.54 4.26
CA GLU A 144 -6.22 3.93 5.53
C GLU A 144 -6.74 2.50 5.59
N VAL A 145 -5.86 1.56 5.91
CA VAL A 145 -6.15 0.12 5.92
C VAL A 145 -6.18 -0.49 7.32
N LYS A 146 -6.00 0.33 8.37
CA LYS A 146 -6.06 -0.10 9.78
C LYS A 146 -7.40 -0.73 10.15
N GLY A 147 -8.50 -0.34 9.49
CA GLY A 147 -9.80 -1.00 9.64
C GLY A 147 -9.78 -2.49 9.28
N LEU A 148 -8.74 -2.96 8.58
CA LEU A 148 -8.52 -4.35 8.19
C LEU A 148 -7.41 -5.05 9.00
N GLU A 149 -6.90 -4.47 10.09
CA GLU A 149 -5.73 -5.00 10.83
C GLU A 149 -5.95 -6.44 11.35
N ASN A 150 -7.18 -6.79 11.72
CA ASN A 150 -7.56 -8.12 12.19
C ASN A 150 -7.84 -9.12 11.03
N TYR A 151 -7.77 -8.67 9.78
CA TYR A 151 -8.06 -9.44 8.57
C TYR A 151 -6.85 -9.37 7.63
N ARG A 152 -5.74 -9.98 8.06
CA ARG A 152 -4.43 -9.85 7.39
C ARG A 152 -4.49 -10.17 5.91
N ASP A 153 -5.08 -11.30 5.52
CA ASP A 153 -5.16 -11.71 4.12
C ASP A 153 -5.97 -10.71 3.28
N LEU A 154 -7.08 -10.20 3.82
CA LEU A 154 -7.89 -9.17 3.16
C LEU A 154 -7.10 -7.87 2.99
N LYS A 155 -6.37 -7.44 4.02
CA LYS A 155 -5.50 -6.25 3.96
C LYS A 155 -4.43 -6.41 2.86
N ASP A 156 -3.77 -7.57 2.80
CA ASP A 156 -2.73 -7.85 1.80
C ASP A 156 -3.33 -7.91 0.37
N ILE A 157 -4.52 -8.50 0.21
CA ILE A 157 -5.27 -8.49 -1.06
C ILE A 157 -5.56 -7.05 -1.49
N PHE A 158 -6.07 -6.21 -0.58
CA PHE A 158 -6.37 -4.81 -0.89
C PHE A 158 -5.12 -4.01 -1.27
N LEU A 159 -3.98 -4.25 -0.63
CA LEU A 159 -2.71 -3.62 -1.03
C LEU A 159 -2.32 -3.99 -2.48
N LEU A 160 -2.46 -5.26 -2.87
CA LEU A 160 -2.20 -5.71 -4.24
C LEU A 160 -3.18 -5.10 -5.25
N LEU A 161 -4.47 -5.10 -4.93
CA LEU A 161 -5.52 -4.56 -5.78
C LEU A 161 -5.42 -3.04 -5.95
N LEU A 162 -5.14 -2.29 -4.87
CA LEU A 162 -4.90 -0.85 -4.94
C LEU A 162 -3.64 -0.52 -5.73
N THR A 163 -2.57 -1.30 -5.56
CA THR A 163 -1.35 -1.15 -6.38
C THR A 163 -1.66 -1.35 -7.86
N SER A 164 -2.44 -2.39 -8.22
CA SER A 164 -2.89 -2.59 -9.60
C SER A 164 -3.75 -1.44 -10.08
N TYR A 165 -4.75 -1.03 -9.31
CA TYR A 165 -5.70 0.02 -9.68
C TYR A 165 -4.97 1.34 -9.97
N ILE A 166 -4.06 1.76 -9.09
CA ILE A 166 -3.31 3.01 -9.26
C ILE A 166 -2.35 2.92 -10.45
N LYS A 167 -1.73 1.76 -10.67
CA LYS A 167 -0.89 1.51 -11.85
C LYS A 167 -1.72 1.56 -13.14
N ASP A 168 -2.94 1.02 -13.14
CA ASP A 168 -3.85 1.01 -14.29
C ASP A 168 -4.38 2.45 -14.57
N GLU A 169 -4.70 3.23 -13.53
CA GLU A 169 -5.04 4.66 -13.64
C GLU A 169 -3.91 5.48 -14.26
N ALA A 170 -2.68 5.32 -13.76
CA ALA A 170 -1.50 6.00 -14.30
C ALA A 170 -1.22 5.62 -15.77
N ALA A 171 -1.44 4.36 -16.14
CA ALA A 171 -1.27 3.91 -17.52
C ALA A 171 -2.35 4.49 -18.47
N SER A 172 -3.53 4.83 -17.95
CA SER A 172 -4.65 5.35 -18.74
C SER A 172 -4.47 6.82 -19.15
N ASP A 173 -3.74 7.62 -18.36
CA ASP A 173 -3.45 9.02 -18.64
C ASP A 173 -2.00 9.38 -18.29
N LEU A 174 -1.12 9.31 -19.30
CA LEU A 174 0.29 9.63 -19.16
C LEU A 174 0.56 11.14 -18.93
N ALA A 175 -0.43 12.01 -19.15
CA ALA A 175 -0.26 13.45 -18.93
C ALA A 175 -0.27 13.80 -17.44
N ARG A 176 -1.01 13.05 -16.63
CA ARG A 176 -1.12 13.25 -15.18
C ARG A 176 -0.08 12.39 -14.46
N PRO A 177 0.83 12.97 -13.66
CA PRO A 177 1.77 12.17 -12.88
C PRO A 177 1.07 11.54 -11.66
N TYR A 178 1.41 10.29 -11.35
CA TYR A 178 0.92 9.58 -10.17
C TYR A 178 2.08 9.22 -9.23
N LEU A 179 1.88 9.36 -7.92
CA LEU A 179 2.84 8.89 -6.92
C LEU A 179 2.09 7.99 -5.91
N LEU A 180 2.41 6.70 -5.93
CA LEU A 180 1.91 5.76 -4.93
C LEU A 180 2.85 5.76 -3.72
N ILE A 181 2.37 6.21 -2.57
CA ILE A 181 3.11 6.12 -1.30
C ILE A 181 2.51 4.96 -0.48
N VAL A 182 3.34 3.99 -0.13
CA VAL A 182 2.94 2.82 0.65
C VAL A 182 3.65 2.89 2.00
N ASP A 183 2.89 3.17 3.05
CA ASP A 183 3.36 3.01 4.43
C ASP A 183 3.29 1.52 4.83
N GLU A 184 4.20 1.09 5.70
CA GLU A 184 4.46 -0.34 5.97
C GLU A 184 4.64 -1.18 4.68
N ALA A 185 5.36 -0.64 3.69
CA ALA A 185 5.51 -1.24 2.37
C ALA A 185 6.08 -2.65 2.39
N GLN A 186 6.74 -3.07 3.48
CA GLN A 186 7.17 -4.45 3.66
C GLN A 186 6.04 -5.46 3.52
N ARG A 187 4.80 -5.11 3.87
CA ARG A 187 3.64 -6.00 3.71
C ARG A 187 3.35 -6.31 2.25
N LEU A 188 3.55 -5.34 1.36
CA LEU A 188 3.34 -5.52 -0.09
C LEU A 188 4.26 -6.61 -0.66
N PHE A 189 5.53 -6.65 -0.22
CA PHE A 189 6.53 -7.59 -0.75
C PHE A 189 6.69 -8.88 0.07
N LYS A 190 6.42 -8.84 1.37
CA LYS A 190 6.39 -10.02 2.26
C LYS A 190 4.99 -10.60 2.41
N SER A 191 4.06 -10.24 1.52
CA SER A 191 2.72 -10.81 1.51
C SER A 191 2.81 -12.33 1.53
N GLY A 192 1.84 -13.00 2.14
CA GLY A 192 1.82 -14.46 2.26
C GLY A 192 1.77 -15.21 0.92
N SER A 193 1.78 -14.51 -0.22
CA SER A 193 1.72 -15.05 -1.57
C SER A 193 2.99 -14.75 -2.37
N PRO A 194 3.75 -15.78 -2.78
CA PRO A 194 4.82 -15.65 -3.77
C PRO A 194 4.37 -14.98 -5.08
N MET A 195 3.18 -15.28 -5.59
CA MET A 195 2.66 -14.65 -6.82
C MET A 195 2.31 -13.17 -6.60
N GLY A 196 1.75 -12.82 -5.44
CA GLY A 196 1.51 -11.44 -5.04
C GLY A 196 2.81 -10.64 -4.92
N ARG A 197 3.85 -11.25 -4.32
CA ARG A 197 5.19 -10.67 -4.26
C ARG A 197 5.79 -10.43 -5.65
N GLU A 198 5.73 -11.40 -6.54
CA GLU A 198 6.22 -11.22 -7.92
C GLU A 198 5.47 -10.09 -8.63
N PHE A 199 4.15 -10.02 -8.49
CA PHE A 199 3.34 -8.93 -9.02
C PHE A 199 3.76 -7.56 -8.45
N ALA A 200 4.01 -7.47 -7.14
CA ALA A 200 4.46 -6.24 -6.50
C ALA A 200 5.83 -5.77 -7.04
N ILE A 201 6.78 -6.69 -7.20
CA ILE A 201 8.10 -6.42 -7.79
C ILE A 201 7.96 -5.96 -9.25
N ASP A 202 7.16 -6.66 -10.04
CA ASP A 202 6.90 -6.29 -11.44
C ASP A 202 6.28 -4.89 -11.52
N SER A 203 5.31 -4.59 -10.65
CA SER A 203 4.67 -3.28 -10.56
C SER A 203 5.70 -2.20 -10.23
N PHE A 204 6.51 -2.40 -9.18
CA PHE A 204 7.55 -1.47 -8.75
C PHE A 204 8.48 -1.04 -9.90
N ARG A 205 8.85 -1.99 -10.78
CA ARG A 205 9.70 -1.72 -11.96
C ARG A 205 9.00 -0.96 -13.08
N VAL A 206 7.68 -1.07 -13.17
CA VAL A 206 6.88 -0.60 -14.31
C VAL A 206 6.26 0.77 -14.07
N PHE A 207 5.99 1.19 -12.83
CA PHE A 207 5.41 2.52 -12.50
C PHE A 207 6.08 3.67 -13.28
N ARG A 208 7.42 3.68 -13.36
CA ARG A 208 8.19 4.70 -14.09
C ARG A 208 7.86 4.85 -15.57
N LYS A 209 7.28 3.83 -16.20
CA LYS A 209 6.87 3.86 -17.62
C LYS A 209 5.56 4.64 -17.82
N TYR A 210 4.79 4.85 -16.77
CA TYR A 210 3.46 5.46 -16.81
C TYR A 210 3.45 6.87 -16.21
N ASN A 211 4.56 7.60 -16.33
CA ASN A 211 4.74 8.90 -15.66
C ASN A 211 4.42 8.84 -14.16
N ALA A 212 4.74 7.71 -13.53
CA ALA A 212 4.37 7.42 -12.16
C ALA A 212 5.54 6.91 -11.32
N GLY A 213 5.46 7.13 -10.01
CA GLY A 213 6.43 6.67 -9.03
C GLY A 213 5.79 5.85 -7.93
N ILE A 214 6.63 5.10 -7.21
CA ILE A 214 6.25 4.40 -5.98
C ILE A 214 7.27 4.71 -4.89
N TRP A 215 6.78 5.12 -3.72
CA TRP A 215 7.57 5.32 -2.51
C TRP A 215 7.17 4.27 -1.48
N CYS A 216 8.15 3.52 -1.01
CA CYS A 216 7.98 2.49 0.00
C CYS A 216 8.56 2.98 1.32
N ILE A 217 7.75 3.00 2.37
CA ILE A 217 8.17 3.42 3.71
C ILE A 217 8.18 2.18 4.61
N SER A 218 9.28 1.97 5.34
CA SER A 218 9.38 0.97 6.41
C SER A 218 10.15 1.52 7.60
N GLN A 219 9.86 0.98 8.78
CA GLN A 219 10.58 1.27 10.02
C GLN A 219 11.88 0.47 10.16
N ASN A 220 12.01 -0.65 9.45
CA ASN A 220 13.16 -1.54 9.53
C ASN A 220 13.75 -1.79 8.15
N TYR A 221 14.99 -1.36 7.92
CA TYR A 221 15.67 -1.55 6.64
C TYR A 221 15.78 -3.03 6.24
N LYS A 222 15.87 -3.93 7.23
CA LYS A 222 15.89 -5.39 7.00
C LYS A 222 14.63 -5.86 6.30
N ASP A 223 13.54 -5.12 6.35
CA ASP A 223 12.32 -5.56 5.73
C ASP A 223 12.37 -5.67 4.21
N PHE A 224 13.23 -4.90 3.55
CA PHE A 224 13.45 -5.03 2.11
C PHE A 224 14.76 -5.70 1.78
N LEU A 225 15.78 -5.46 2.62
CA LEU A 225 17.16 -5.75 2.27
C LEU A 225 17.68 -7.07 2.85
N SER A 226 17.02 -7.66 3.85
CA SER A 226 17.47 -8.96 4.39
C SER A 226 17.16 -10.14 3.45
N ASP A 227 16.32 -9.92 2.44
CA ASP A 227 15.97 -10.87 1.43
C ASP A 227 16.71 -10.51 0.14
N PRO A 228 17.78 -11.25 -0.23
CA PRO A 228 18.61 -10.90 -1.37
C PRO A 228 17.83 -10.79 -2.68
N ASP A 229 16.87 -11.68 -2.92
CA ASP A 229 16.05 -11.66 -4.14
C ASP A 229 15.18 -10.39 -4.21
N LEU A 230 14.69 -9.92 -3.06
CA LEU A 230 13.93 -8.67 -2.97
C LEU A 230 14.85 -7.46 -3.16
N ALA A 231 15.98 -7.43 -2.47
CA ALA A 231 16.98 -6.36 -2.56
C ALA A 231 17.46 -6.18 -4.01
N ASP A 232 17.89 -7.26 -4.65
CA ASP A 232 18.35 -7.29 -6.05
C ASP A 232 17.25 -6.88 -7.02
N SER A 233 15.98 -7.06 -6.64
CA SER A 233 14.85 -6.68 -7.47
C SER A 233 14.45 -5.21 -7.35
N LEU A 234 14.51 -4.64 -6.15
CA LEU A 234 14.05 -3.28 -5.84
C LEU A 234 15.16 -2.23 -5.95
N MET A 235 16.35 -2.51 -5.42
CA MET A 235 17.41 -1.50 -5.31
C MET A 235 17.87 -0.96 -6.67
N PRO A 236 18.07 -1.78 -7.73
CA PRO A 236 18.44 -1.25 -9.05
C PRO A 236 17.37 -0.37 -9.70
N ASN A 237 16.13 -0.40 -9.20
CA ASN A 237 15.02 0.42 -9.69
C ASN A 237 14.65 1.54 -8.71
N THR A 238 15.43 1.72 -7.63
CA THR A 238 15.24 2.77 -6.62
C THR A 238 16.23 3.89 -6.87
N THR A 239 15.74 5.03 -7.41
CA THR A 239 16.59 6.21 -7.68
C THR A 239 16.96 6.98 -6.41
N SER A 240 16.15 6.89 -5.35
CA SER A 240 16.38 7.66 -4.12
C SER A 240 16.06 6.85 -2.88
N VAL A 241 16.97 6.87 -1.92
CA VAL A 241 16.81 6.26 -0.60
C VAL A 241 16.96 7.33 0.47
N PHE A 242 15.97 7.42 1.35
CA PHE A 242 15.96 8.32 2.49
C PHE A 242 16.16 7.50 3.76
N ILE A 243 17.34 7.62 4.38
CA ILE A 243 17.62 6.95 5.66
C ILE A 243 17.46 7.99 6.76
N LEU A 244 16.37 7.87 7.52
CA LEU A 244 16.13 8.67 8.71
C LEU A 244 16.95 8.12 9.88
N ARG A 245 17.01 8.89 10.98
CA ARG A 245 17.70 8.50 12.20
C ARG A 245 17.31 7.09 12.69
N GLN A 246 18.29 6.20 12.74
CA GLN A 246 18.14 4.84 13.25
C GLN A 246 18.41 4.75 14.76
N ARG A 247 17.72 3.86 15.48
CA ARG A 247 17.92 3.63 16.92
C ARG A 247 17.91 2.13 17.23
N LYS A 248 18.83 1.69 18.08
CA LYS A 248 18.90 0.30 18.57
C LYS A 248 19.01 -0.75 17.44
N ILE A 249 19.79 -0.44 16.41
CA ILE A 249 20.09 -1.38 15.32
C ILE A 249 21.50 -1.95 15.46
N ASP A 250 21.76 -3.05 14.77
CA ASP A 250 23.11 -3.56 14.53
C ASP A 250 23.76 -2.75 13.39
N TRP A 251 24.80 -1.99 13.72
CA TRP A 251 25.48 -1.12 12.77
C TRP A 251 26.44 -1.86 11.84
N ASN A 252 26.95 -3.03 12.23
CA ASN A 252 27.78 -3.84 11.35
C ASN A 252 26.90 -4.47 10.27
N ASP A 253 25.76 -5.03 10.67
CA ASP A 253 24.77 -5.56 9.74
C ASP A 253 24.18 -4.45 8.83
N PHE A 254 23.90 -3.25 9.37
CA PHE A 254 23.48 -2.10 8.57
C PHE A 254 24.50 -1.72 7.50
N LYS A 255 25.79 -1.73 7.87
CA LYS A 255 26.90 -1.47 6.94
C LYS A 255 26.93 -2.50 5.81
N GLU A 256 26.89 -3.78 6.16
CA GLU A 256 26.94 -4.88 5.20
C GLU A 256 25.70 -4.91 4.29
N THR A 257 24.51 -4.70 4.86
CA THR A 257 23.23 -4.78 4.15
C THR A 257 23.10 -3.71 3.06
N PHE A 258 23.61 -2.51 3.31
CA PHE A 258 23.59 -1.40 2.35
C PHE A 258 24.87 -1.28 1.52
N ASP A 259 25.87 -2.14 1.76
CA ASP A 259 27.21 -2.03 1.18
C ASP A 259 27.85 -0.64 1.38
N PHE A 260 27.75 -0.10 2.61
CA PHE A 260 28.29 1.21 2.97
C PHE A 260 29.75 1.13 3.44
N ASP A 261 30.49 2.20 3.20
CA ASP A 261 31.77 2.43 3.88
C ASP A 261 31.58 2.96 5.31
N ASP A 262 32.67 3.02 6.09
CA ASP A 262 32.61 3.50 7.46
C ASP A 262 32.20 4.98 7.56
N ALA A 263 32.51 5.82 6.57
CA ALA A 263 32.19 7.23 6.60
C ALA A 263 30.68 7.47 6.46
N VAL A 264 30.02 6.73 5.56
CA VAL A 264 28.57 6.77 5.37
C VAL A 264 27.85 6.23 6.61
N VAL A 265 28.36 5.18 7.23
CA VAL A 265 27.80 4.64 8.48
C VAL A 265 27.92 5.65 9.63
N GLU A 266 29.06 6.31 9.79
CA GLU A 266 29.22 7.36 10.80
C GLU A 266 28.32 8.57 10.51
N ALA A 267 28.09 8.92 9.24
CA ALA A 267 27.11 9.94 8.86
C ALA A 267 25.67 9.52 9.21
N ALA A 268 25.30 8.26 9.00
CA ALA A 268 23.98 7.75 9.39
C ALA A 268 23.80 7.72 10.93
N LYS A 269 24.87 7.43 11.69
CA LYS A 269 24.87 7.47 13.16
C LYS A 269 24.72 8.89 13.71
N SER A 270 25.27 9.89 13.01
CA SER A 270 25.27 11.28 13.48
C SER A 270 23.94 12.00 13.28
N LEU A 271 23.00 11.43 12.50
CA LEU A 271 21.70 12.04 12.24
C LEU A 271 20.96 12.46 13.52
N GLU A 272 20.66 13.75 13.62
CA GLU A 272 19.97 14.33 14.75
C GLU A 272 18.49 14.63 14.47
N ILE A 273 17.70 14.61 15.55
CA ILE A 273 16.32 15.13 15.53
C ILE A 273 16.23 16.07 16.72
N VAL A 274 15.98 17.34 16.44
CA VAL A 274 15.76 18.37 17.45
C VAL A 274 14.32 18.84 17.34
N LYS A 275 13.50 18.46 18.32
CA LYS A 275 12.05 18.74 18.34
C LYS A 275 11.79 20.23 18.04
N ARG A 276 10.86 20.50 17.13
CA ARG A 276 10.47 21.85 16.65
C ARG A 276 11.56 22.66 15.94
N LYS A 277 12.74 22.07 15.68
CA LYS A 277 13.81 22.75 14.93
C LYS A 277 14.09 22.05 13.62
N PHE A 278 14.56 20.81 13.69
CA PHE A 278 14.92 20.06 12.48
C PHE A 278 14.92 18.55 12.69
N SER A 279 14.86 17.84 11.56
CA SER A 279 15.17 16.41 11.45
C SER A 279 16.20 16.20 10.36
N GLU A 280 17.25 15.42 10.63
CA GLU A 280 18.24 15.05 9.64
C GLU A 280 17.94 13.66 9.04
N PHE A 281 18.32 13.51 7.78
CA PHE A 281 18.28 12.23 7.06
C PHE A 281 19.45 12.16 6.10
N LEU A 282 19.90 10.94 5.83
CA LEU A 282 20.85 10.66 4.76
C LEU A 282 20.05 10.46 3.47
N LEU A 283 20.31 11.29 2.47
CA LEU A 283 19.80 11.12 1.11
C LEU A 283 20.84 10.41 0.27
N ILE A 284 20.44 9.32 -0.35
CA ILE A 284 21.19 8.64 -1.39
C ILE A 284 20.40 8.81 -2.68
N GLN A 285 21.03 9.40 -3.68
CA GLN A 285 20.41 9.59 -4.99
C GLN A 285 21.45 9.27 -6.07
N ASP A 286 21.21 8.17 -6.78
CA ASP A 286 22.18 7.54 -7.67
C ASP A 286 23.52 7.31 -6.93
N GLU A 287 24.61 7.95 -7.37
CA GLU A 287 25.93 7.85 -6.76
C GLU A 287 26.18 8.91 -5.66
N ASN A 288 25.25 9.85 -5.46
CA ASN A 288 25.42 10.95 -4.51
C ASN A 288 24.86 10.58 -3.14
N ILE A 289 25.64 10.88 -2.10
CA ILE A 289 25.24 10.69 -0.70
C ILE A 289 25.42 12.02 0.03
N ALA A 290 24.37 12.48 0.70
CA ALA A 290 24.39 13.71 1.48
C ALA A 290 23.56 13.60 2.75
N VAL A 291 24.06 14.16 3.86
CA VAL A 291 23.23 14.42 5.04
C VAL A 291 22.47 15.71 4.78
N LEU A 292 21.15 15.62 4.80
CA LEU A 292 20.25 16.76 4.62
C LEU A 292 19.48 17.02 5.91
N ARG A 293 19.13 18.29 6.10
CA ARG A 293 18.37 18.77 7.24
C ARG A 293 17.02 19.30 6.76
N LEU A 294 15.94 18.72 7.29
CA LEU A 294 14.58 19.21 7.12
C LEU A 294 14.25 20.18 8.24
N GLU A 295 14.14 21.46 7.91
CA GLU A 295 13.62 22.51 8.77
C GLU A 295 12.19 22.85 8.33
N SER A 296 11.20 22.41 9.10
CA SER A 296 9.80 22.71 8.80
C SER A 296 9.46 24.12 9.25
N ASP A 297 8.77 24.88 8.41
CA ASP A 297 8.14 26.12 8.84
C ASP A 297 7.07 25.82 9.94
N PRO A 298 6.69 26.82 10.75
CA PRO A 298 5.77 26.62 11.86
C PRO A 298 4.42 26.01 11.47
N LEU A 299 3.87 26.37 10.30
CA LEU A 299 2.58 25.83 9.85
C LEU A 299 2.73 24.37 9.44
N SER A 300 3.73 24.04 8.61
CA SER A 300 4.01 22.65 8.22
C SER A 300 4.26 21.76 9.44
N TYR A 301 4.96 22.26 10.46
CA TYR A 301 5.12 21.56 11.72
C TYR A 301 3.77 21.28 12.40
N ARG A 302 2.89 22.29 12.51
CA ARG A 302 1.55 22.13 13.10
C ARG A 302 0.66 21.19 12.29
N ILE A 303 0.81 21.12 10.97
CA ILE A 303 0.08 20.17 10.10
C ILE A 303 0.58 18.73 10.31
N CYS A 304 1.88 18.52 10.52
CA CYS A 304 2.44 17.16 10.58
C CYS A 304 2.64 16.63 12.01
N THR A 305 2.53 17.47 13.04
CA THR A 305 2.79 17.06 14.43
C THR A 305 1.79 16.02 14.93
N THR A 306 2.32 15.01 15.61
CA THR A 306 1.56 13.98 16.32
C THR A 306 1.61 14.15 17.84
N ASP A 307 2.17 15.26 18.35
CA ASP A 307 2.28 15.51 19.79
C ASP A 307 0.91 15.65 20.46
N GLY A 308 0.69 14.93 21.57
CA GLY A 308 -0.60 14.88 22.23
C GLY A 308 -1.06 16.20 22.84
N ASN A 309 -0.13 17.01 23.36
CA ASN A 309 -0.47 18.30 23.96
C ASN A 309 -0.87 19.30 22.87
N GLU A 310 -0.12 19.32 21.76
CA GLU A 310 -0.42 20.18 20.61
C GLU A 310 -1.75 19.80 19.94
N LYS A 311 -2.05 18.49 19.85
CA LYS A 311 -3.37 18.01 19.40
C LYS A 311 -4.51 18.43 20.33
N SER A 312 -4.26 18.44 21.64
CA SER A 312 -5.27 18.89 22.61
C SER A 312 -5.57 20.38 22.48
N GLU A 313 -4.54 21.20 22.24
CA GLU A 313 -4.67 22.64 21.98
C GLU A 313 -5.48 22.89 20.70
N GLU A 314 -5.15 22.16 19.62
CA GLU A 314 -5.88 22.21 18.34
C GLU A 314 -7.36 21.85 18.51
N ASN A 315 -7.67 20.75 19.20
CA ASN A 315 -9.06 20.31 19.41
C ASN A 315 -9.87 21.34 20.21
N ALA A 316 -9.28 21.97 21.22
CA ALA A 316 -9.95 23.01 21.99
C ALA A 316 -10.36 24.22 21.13
N LEU A 317 -9.51 24.62 20.16
CA LEU A 317 -9.85 25.67 19.21
C LEU A 317 -10.89 25.23 18.18
N ARG A 318 -10.85 23.99 17.70
CA ARG A 318 -11.89 23.43 16.81
C ARG A 318 -13.25 23.39 17.49
N GLU A 319 -13.30 23.01 18.77
CA GLU A 319 -14.54 23.02 19.55
C GLU A 319 -15.08 24.43 19.79
N LYS A 320 -14.18 25.40 20.02
CA LYS A 320 -14.54 26.81 20.22
C LYS A 320 -15.01 27.49 18.93
N TYR A 321 -14.45 27.11 17.78
CA TYR A 321 -14.70 27.71 16.47
C TYR A 321 -15.00 26.63 15.41
N PRO A 322 -16.16 25.95 15.49
CA PRO A 322 -16.47 24.78 14.65
C PRO A 322 -16.57 25.10 13.16
N ASP A 323 -16.95 26.33 12.80
CA ASP A 323 -17.12 26.76 11.40
C ASP A 323 -15.82 27.28 10.77
N ARG A 324 -14.73 27.37 11.54
CA ARG A 324 -13.47 27.92 11.04
C ARG A 324 -12.65 26.84 10.31
N PRO A 325 -12.10 27.12 9.12
CA PRO A 325 -11.25 26.18 8.42
C PRO A 325 -10.04 25.74 9.25
N LEU A 326 -9.71 24.45 9.22
CA LEU A 326 -8.60 23.88 10.01
C LEU A 326 -7.27 24.59 9.74
N VAL A 327 -6.98 24.92 8.48
CA VAL A 327 -5.75 25.63 8.09
C VAL A 327 -5.59 26.99 8.79
N GLU A 328 -6.69 27.69 9.09
CA GLU A 328 -6.62 28.97 9.82
C GLU A 328 -6.33 28.76 11.30
N ILE A 329 -6.93 27.74 11.92
CA ILE A 329 -6.66 27.35 13.31
C ILE A 329 -5.18 26.98 13.47
N LEU A 330 -4.66 26.16 12.55
CA LEU A 330 -3.25 25.75 12.57
C LEU A 330 -2.30 26.94 12.34
N ASN A 331 -2.67 27.89 11.49
CA ASN A 331 -1.91 29.13 11.28
C ASN A 331 -1.81 29.98 12.56
N GLU A 332 -2.91 30.14 13.30
CA GLU A 332 -2.92 30.88 14.57
C GLU A 332 -2.00 30.20 15.61
N LEU A 333 -2.11 28.87 15.74
CA LEU A 333 -1.26 28.06 16.60
C LEU A 333 0.21 28.08 16.19
N ALA A 334 0.50 28.21 14.90
CA ALA A 334 1.85 28.31 14.35
C ALA A 334 2.49 29.67 14.66
N GLN A 335 1.70 30.74 14.74
CA GLN A 335 2.17 32.09 15.06
C GLN A 335 2.37 32.34 16.56
N GLY A 336 1.90 31.42 17.42
CA GLY A 336 2.00 31.56 18.88
C GLY A 336 1.00 32.57 19.46
N ASN A 337 -0.08 32.87 18.72
CA ASN A 337 -1.16 33.74 19.16
C ASN A 337 -2.21 32.90 19.90
N THR A 338 -1.90 32.40 21.10
CA THR A 338 -2.88 31.75 21.99
C THR A 338 -2.82 32.26 23.42
#